data_AF-A0A5K0ZT59-F1
#
_entry.id   AF-A0A5K0ZT59-F1
#
_cell.length_a   1.000
_cell.length_b   1.000
_cell.length_c   1.000
_cell.angle_alpha   90.00
_cell.angle_beta   90.00
_cell.angle_gamma   90.00
#
_symmetry.space_group_name_H-M   'P 1'
#
loop_
_entity.id
_entity.type
_entity.pdbx_description
1 polymer ?
#
loop_
_entity_poly.entity_id
_entity_poly.type
_entity_poly.pdbx_seq_one_letter_code
_entity_poly.pdbx_strand_id
1 'polypeptide(L)' 'KVSVVWYGSTPVVLVASPELAKEILANKSGHFLKTPPPPSLRPLVTGTIIYDGEKWAAHRKILNPAFYLEQIK' A
#
# COMPACT_ATOMS: atom_id res chain seq x y z
N LYS A 1 5.30 -15.77 11.39
CA LYS A 1 4.26 -15.74 12.44
C LYS A 1 3.16 -14.77 12.01
N VAL A 2 1.89 -15.14 12.16
CA VAL A 2 0.74 -14.26 11.97
C VAL A 2 0.08 -14.05 13.33
N SER A 3 -0.31 -12.82 13.64
CA SER A 3 -1.02 -12.47 14.87
C SER A 3 -2.08 -11.43 14.60
N VAL A 4 -3.15 -11.45 15.37
CA VAL A 4 -4.22 -10.44 15.29
C VAL A 4 -4.02 -9.44 16.41
N VAL A 5 -4.03 -8.15 16.06
CA VAL A 5 -4.04 -7.03 17.00
C VAL A 5 -5.30 -6.21 16.79
N TRP A 6 -5.71 -5.43 17.78
CA TRP A 6 -6.90 -4.57 17.68
C TRP A 6 -6.47 -3.12 17.55
N TYR A 7 -6.93 -2.45 16.48
CA TYR A 7 -6.85 -1.01 16.31
C TYR A 7 -8.22 -0.39 16.57
N GLY A 8 -8.44 0.07 17.80
CA GLY A 8 -9.78 0.41 18.26
C GLY A 8 -10.70 -0.81 18.20
N SER A 9 -11.85 -0.68 17.53
CA SER A 9 -12.78 -1.79 17.28
C SER A 9 -12.48 -2.58 16.01
N THR A 10 -11.42 -2.25 15.27
CA THR A 10 -11.05 -2.92 14.01
C THR A 10 -9.90 -3.91 14.23
N PRO A 11 -10.08 -5.22 13.96
CA PRO A 11 -8.98 -6.18 14.03
C PRO A 11 -8.04 -6.01 12.84
N VAL A 12 -6.74 -6.11 13.09
CA VAL A 12 -5.66 -5.99 12.10
C VAL A 12 -4.79 -7.25 12.17
N VAL A 13 -4.54 -7.85 11.01
CA VAL A 13 -3.67 -9.01 10.89
C VAL A 13 -2.23 -8.52 10.68
N LEU A 14 -1.37 -8.80 11.65
CA LEU A 14 0.07 -8.54 11.55
C LEU A 14 0.77 -9.77 10.94
N VAL A 15 1.41 -9.57 9.80
CA VAL A 15 2.18 -10.59 9.10
C VAL A 15 3.67 -10.30 9.31
N ALA A 16 4.34 -11.13 10.12
CA ALA A 16 5.76 -10.98 10.43
C ALA A 16 6.66 -12.03 9.72
N SER A 17 6.09 -12.91 8.91
CA SER A 17 6.86 -13.86 8.08
C SER A 17 7.21 -13.21 6.74
N PRO A 18 8.50 -13.19 6.34
CA PRO A 18 8.92 -12.68 5.04
C PRO A 18 8.29 -13.43 3.85
N GLU A 19 8.11 -14.74 4.00
CA GLU A 19 7.55 -15.61 2.95
C GLU A 19 6.10 -15.22 2.66
N LEU A 20 5.29 -15.09 3.71
CA LEU A 20 3.90 -14.65 3.61
C LEU A 20 3.79 -13.19 3.16
N ALA A 21 4.66 -12.31 3.64
CA ALA A 21 4.68 -10.91 3.21
C ALA A 21 4.98 -10.81 1.71
N LYS A 22 5.93 -11.61 1.19
CA LYS A 22 6.22 -11.67 -0.24
C LYS A 22 5.03 -12.17 -1.04
N GLU A 23 4.37 -13.23 -0.58
CA GLU A 23 3.17 -13.77 -1.23
C GLU A 23 2.08 -12.70 -1.32
N ILE A 24 1.76 -12.03 -0.22
CA ILE A 24 0.73 -10.98 -0.15
C ILE A 24 1.08 -9.80 -1.05
N LEU A 25 2.31 -9.27 -0.96
CA LEU A 25 2.72 -8.05 -1.67
C LEU A 25 2.98 -8.26 -3.16
N ALA A 26 3.38 -9.47 -3.58
CA ALA A 26 3.59 -9.79 -4.98
C ALA A 26 2.30 -10.27 -5.68
N ASN A 27 1.25 -10.57 -4.91
CA ASN A 27 -0.01 -11.04 -5.47
C ASN A 27 -0.70 -9.94 -6.30
N LYS A 28 -1.02 -10.27 -7.55
CA LYS A 28 -1.71 -9.37 -8.49
C LYS A 28 -3.20 -9.65 -8.63
N SER A 29 -3.77 -10.51 -7.79
CA SER A 29 -5.21 -10.84 -7.81
C SER A 29 -6.11 -9.66 -7.42
N GLY A 30 -5.54 -8.60 -6.82
CA GLY A 30 -6.30 -7.45 -6.33
C GLY A 30 -7.05 -7.73 -5.02
N HIS A 31 -6.84 -8.90 -4.39
CA HIS A 31 -7.48 -9.23 -3.11
C HIS A 31 -6.92 -8.43 -1.93
N PHE A 32 -5.68 -7.94 -2.06
CA PHE A 32 -5.01 -7.14 -1.04
C PHE A 32 -4.93 -5.69 -1.51
N LEU A 33 -5.79 -4.85 -0.94
CA LEU A 33 -5.79 -3.39 -1.15
C LEU A 33 -5.08 -2.69 0.00
N LYS A 34 -4.69 -1.43 -0.19
CA LYS A 34 -4.09 -0.66 0.89
C LYS A 34 -5.11 -0.39 1.98
N THR A 35 -4.64 -0.42 3.21
CA THR A 35 -5.46 0.02 4.35
C THR A 35 -5.72 1.52 4.24
N PRO A 36 -6.98 1.97 4.40
CA PRO A 36 -7.27 3.39 4.45
C PRO A 36 -6.48 4.09 5.55
N PRO A 37 -6.02 5.33 5.32
CA PRO A 37 -5.35 6.10 6.35
C PRO A 37 -6.30 6.36 7.54
N PRO A 38 -5.76 6.48 8.77
CA PRO A 38 -6.56 6.85 9.92
C PRO A 38 -7.21 8.24 9.71
N PRO A 39 -8.36 8.52 10.34
CA PRO A 39 -9.10 9.77 10.14
C PRO A 39 -8.25 11.04 10.36
N SER A 40 -7.32 11.00 11.31
CA SER A 40 -6.40 12.10 11.61
C SER A 40 -5.42 12.40 10.47
N LEU A 41 -5.01 11.40 9.69
CA LEU A 41 -4.08 11.55 8.57
C LEU A 41 -4.78 11.72 7.23
N ARG A 42 -6.06 11.35 7.13
CA ARG A 42 -6.85 11.46 5.90
C ARG A 42 -6.76 12.83 5.19
N PRO A 43 -6.77 13.99 5.87
CA PRO A 43 -6.62 15.28 5.18
C PRO A 43 -5.19 15.56 4.68
N LEU A 44 -4.19 14.82 5.16
CA LEU A 44 -2.77 15.03 4.85
C LEU A 44 -2.26 14.12 3.73
N VAL A 45 -3.02 13.08 3.36
CA VAL A 45 -2.56 12.08 2.39
C VAL A 45 -3.49 12.00 1.18
N THR A 46 -2.89 11.95 -0.01
CA THR A 46 -3.59 11.80 -1.28
C THR A 46 -2.72 11.06 -2.30
N GLY A 47 -3.24 10.82 -3.49
CA GLY A 47 -2.47 10.26 -4.61
C GLY A 47 -2.04 8.82 -4.40
N THR A 48 -0.83 8.49 -4.85
CA THR A 48 -0.26 7.13 -4.89
C THR A 48 -0.22 6.43 -3.53
N ILE A 49 -0.23 7.19 -2.42
CA ILE A 49 -0.26 6.67 -1.06
C ILE A 49 -1.59 5.96 -0.78
N ILE A 50 -2.72 6.50 -1.24
CA ILE A 50 -4.06 6.01 -0.92
C ILE A 50 -4.78 5.33 -2.09
N TYR A 51 -4.35 5.60 -3.33
CA TYR A 51 -4.98 4.98 -4.50
C TYR A 51 -4.58 3.51 -4.63
N ASP A 52 -5.53 2.71 -5.12
CA ASP A 52 -5.36 1.30 -5.50
C ASP A 52 -5.86 1.05 -6.93
N GLY A 53 -5.60 -0.17 -7.43
CA GLY A 53 -6.09 -0.65 -8.72
C GLY A 53 -5.67 0.22 -9.90
N GLU A 54 -6.59 0.41 -10.86
CA GLU A 54 -6.34 1.18 -12.09
C GLU A 54 -5.98 2.63 -11.81
N LYS A 55 -6.63 3.27 -10.83
CA LYS A 55 -6.36 4.66 -10.46
C LYS A 55 -4.91 4.81 -10.00
N TRP A 56 -4.43 3.89 -9.17
CA TRP A 56 -3.02 3.87 -8.77
C TRP A 56 -2.08 3.59 -9.94
N ALA A 57 -2.41 2.62 -10.79
CA ALA A 57 -1.59 2.26 -11.94
C ALA A 57 -1.41 3.45 -12.90
N ALA A 58 -2.48 4.18 -13.19
CA ALA A 58 -2.44 5.38 -14.02
C ALA A 58 -1.55 6.48 -13.43
N HIS A 59 -1.71 6.80 -12.15
CA HIS A 59 -0.92 7.84 -11.48
C HIS A 59 0.56 7.44 -11.38
N ARG A 60 0.84 6.17 -11.08
CA ARG A 60 2.23 5.67 -11.02
C ARG A 60 2.90 5.69 -12.39
N LYS A 61 2.18 5.39 -13.47
CA LYS A 61 2.71 5.47 -14.84
C LYS A 61 3.15 6.90 -15.19
N ILE A 62 2.40 7.91 -14.75
CA ILE A 62 2.72 9.33 -14.97
C ILE A 62 3.94 9.74 -14.14
N LEU A 63 4.06 9.26 -12.91
CA LEU A 63 5.12 9.65 -11.98
C LEU A 63 6.45 8.93 -12.21
N ASN A 64 6.43 7.67 -12.68
CA ASN A 64 7.63 6.84 -12.83
C ASN A 64 8.79 7.49 -13.61
N PRO A 65 8.57 8.27 -14.70
CA PRO A 65 9.66 8.94 -15.41
C PRO A 65 10.51 9.87 -14.54
N ALA A 66 9.93 10.49 -13.51
CA ALA A 66 10.66 11.36 -12.58
C ALA A 66 11.65 10.59 -11.69
N PHE A 67 11.53 9.26 -11.61
CA PHE A 67 12.37 8.38 -10.82
C PHE A 67 13.28 7.49 -11.67
N TYR A 68 13.52 7.86 -12.93
CA TYR A 68 14.54 7.19 -13.74
C TYR A 68 15.94 7.60 -13.28
N LEU A 69 16.91 6.69 -13.43
CA LEU A 69 18.29 6.91 -12.95
C LEU A 69 18.91 8.20 -13.49
N GLU A 70 18.56 8.60 -14.70
CA GLU A 70 19.03 9.85 -15.33
C GLU A 70 18.44 11.11 -14.68
N GLN A 71 17.26 11.00 -14.05
CA GLN A 71 16.53 12.09 -13.40
C GLN A 71 16.81 12.14 -11.89
N ILE A 72 17.32 11.05 -11.31
CA ILE A 72 17.76 10.98 -9.93
C ILE A 72 19.22 11.49 -9.88
N LYS A 73 19.40 12.71 -9.39
CA LYS A 73 20.72 13.25 -9.02
C LYS A 73 21.11 12.84 -7.60
#